data_AF-A0A174GGG9-F1
#
_entry.id   AF-A0A174GGG9-F1
#
_cell.length_a   1.000
_cell.length_b   1.000
_cell.length_c   1.000
_cell.angle_alpha   90.00
_cell.angle_beta   90.00
_cell.angle_gamma   90.00
#
_symmetry.space_group_name_H-M   'P 1'
#
loop_
_entity.id
_entity.type
_entity.pdbx_description
1 polymer ?
#
loop_
_entity_poly.entity_id
_entity_poly.type
_entity_poly.pdbx_seq_one_letter_code
_entity_poly.pdbx_strand_id
1 'polypeptide(L)'
;MTAMHHAACDMLAGCCPRAAAVLEEAEPDALAYLDFPPTHWKRLRTNNVQERTNREIKRRSRVVQVFPSTGSLVRLAGAIMCEQDEIWQESRYFSEVRMNEFYDDGRTRGIDGPVDWARLEAEARGMLESGLELADRVEAA
;
A
#
# COMPACT_ATOMS: atom_id res chain seq x y z
N MET A 1 0.04 -0.76 16.25
CA MET A 1 -0.45 -1.00 14.88
C MET A 1 -1.80 -1.71 14.88
N THR A 2 -1.96 -2.86 15.53
CA THR A 2 -3.28 -3.52 15.69
C THR A 2 -4.33 -2.63 16.36
N ALA A 3 -4.01 -2.01 17.50
CA ALA A 3 -4.92 -1.05 18.15
C ALA A 3 -5.31 0.14 17.25
N MET A 4 -4.40 0.56 16.37
CA MET A 4 -4.65 1.64 15.40
C MET A 4 -5.60 1.18 14.29
N HIS A 5 -5.47 -0.08 13.87
CA HIS A 5 -6.34 -0.70 12.87
C HIS A 5 -7.79 -0.79 13.37
N HIS A 6 -7.99 -1.25 14.61
CA HIS A 6 -9.33 -1.31 15.23
C HIS A 6 -9.93 0.08 15.41
N ALA A 7 -9.15 1.05 15.89
CA ALA A 7 -9.62 2.44 15.98
C ALA A 7 -10.04 3.01 14.61
N ALA A 8 -9.33 2.67 13.53
CA ALA A 8 -9.71 3.06 12.18
C ALA A 8 -11.04 2.40 11.74
N CYS A 9 -11.24 1.13 12.07
CA CYS A 9 -12.48 0.41 11.79
C CYS A 9 -13.67 1.06 12.52
N ASP A 10 -13.50 1.40 13.80
CA ASP A 10 -14.52 2.08 14.61
C ASP A 10 -14.89 3.46 14.03
N MET A 11 -13.88 4.24 13.61
CA MET A 11 -14.11 5.52 12.96
C MET A 11 -14.87 5.36 11.63
N LEU A 12 -14.48 4.39 10.81
CA LEU A 12 -15.17 4.09 9.55
C LEU A 12 -16.58 3.58 9.77
N ALA A 13 -16.85 2.86 10.87
CA ALA A 13 -18.20 2.38 11.17
C ALA A 13 -19.19 3.54 11.35
N GLY A 14 -18.73 4.68 11.84
CA GLY A 14 -19.52 5.90 11.99
C GLY A 14 -19.95 6.56 10.67
N CYS A 15 -19.19 6.39 9.59
CA CYS A 15 -19.49 7.01 8.28
C CYS A 15 -19.90 6.01 7.19
N CYS A 16 -19.26 4.83 7.16
CA CYS A 16 -19.51 3.76 6.19
C CYS A 16 -19.31 2.37 6.84
N PRO A 17 -20.37 1.78 7.43
CA PRO A 17 -20.30 0.47 8.09
C PRO A 17 -19.79 -0.65 7.18
N ARG A 18 -20.07 -0.58 5.87
CA ARG A 18 -19.58 -1.57 4.91
C ARG A 18 -18.07 -1.48 4.71
N ALA A 19 -17.51 -0.28 4.67
CA ALA A 19 -16.06 -0.09 4.55
C ALA A 19 -15.34 -0.57 5.82
N ALA A 20 -15.93 -0.32 7.00
CA ALA A 20 -15.42 -0.83 8.26
C ALA A 20 -15.36 -2.36 8.28
N ALA A 21 -16.44 -3.04 7.89
CA ALA A 21 -16.47 -4.51 7.82
C ALA A 21 -15.41 -5.09 6.87
N VAL A 22 -15.20 -4.46 5.70
CA VAL A 22 -14.16 -4.88 4.75
C VAL A 22 -12.77 -4.69 5.36
N LEU A 23 -12.51 -3.58 6.05
CA LEU A 23 -11.22 -3.32 6.66
C LEU A 23 -10.95 -4.28 7.82
N GLU A 24 -11.96 -4.55 8.65
CA GLU A 24 -11.88 -5.50 9.77
C GLU A 24 -11.56 -6.92 9.27
N GLU A 25 -12.26 -7.40 8.23
CA GLU A 25 -11.97 -8.70 7.61
C GLU A 25 -10.56 -8.78 7.02
N ALA A 26 -10.06 -7.66 6.49
CA ALA A 26 -8.74 -7.58 5.86
C ALA A 26 -7.57 -7.45 6.85
N GLU A 27 -7.81 -7.35 8.17
CA GLU A 27 -6.76 -7.16 9.19
C GLU A 27 -5.52 -8.07 9.01
N PRO A 28 -5.65 -9.41 8.87
CA PRO A 28 -4.47 -10.27 8.75
C PRO A 28 -3.62 -9.92 7.53
N ASP A 29 -4.24 -9.58 6.40
CA ASP A 29 -3.54 -9.22 5.17
C ASP A 29 -2.99 -7.78 5.24
N ALA A 30 -3.76 -6.86 5.82
CA ALA A 30 -3.40 -5.45 5.95
C ALA A 30 -2.22 -5.23 6.90
N LEU A 31 -2.07 -6.10 7.91
CA LEU A 31 -1.02 -6.03 8.91
C LEU A 31 0.13 -7.03 8.66
N ALA A 32 0.02 -7.94 7.69
CA ALA A 32 1.05 -8.94 7.37
C ALA A 32 2.46 -8.35 7.15
N TYR A 33 2.56 -7.11 6.67
CA TYR A 33 3.85 -6.46 6.47
C TYR A 33 4.63 -6.21 7.78
N LEU A 34 3.99 -6.32 8.95
CA LEU A 34 4.64 -6.16 10.25
C LEU A 34 5.54 -7.34 10.62
N ASP A 35 5.34 -8.50 9.98
CA ASP A 35 6.21 -9.67 10.12
C ASP A 35 7.58 -9.48 9.45
N PHE A 36 7.75 -8.36 8.73
CA PHE A 36 8.97 -8.01 8.03
C PHE A 36 9.79 -6.98 8.82
N PRO A 37 11.11 -6.84 8.59
CA PRO A 37 11.89 -5.82 9.28
C PRO A 37 11.36 -4.40 8.96
N PRO A 38 11.38 -3.44 9.93
CA PRO A 38 10.77 -2.11 9.78
C PRO A 38 11.22 -1.30 8.55
N THR A 39 12.43 -1.57 8.09
CA THR A 39 13.06 -1.01 6.89
C THR A 39 12.33 -1.36 5.60
N HIS A 40 11.52 -2.42 5.59
CA HIS A 40 10.71 -2.90 4.46
C HIS A 40 9.28 -2.38 4.47
N TRP A 41 8.76 -1.99 5.64
CA TRP A 41 7.34 -1.65 5.84
C TRP A 41 6.80 -0.63 4.85
N LYS A 42 7.54 0.46 4.61
CA LYS A 42 7.09 1.51 3.68
C LYS A 42 6.87 0.98 2.26
N ARG A 43 7.66 0.00 1.82
CA ARG A 43 7.55 -0.57 0.47
C ARG A 43 6.41 -1.58 0.40
N LEU A 44 6.27 -2.42 1.44
CA LEU A 44 5.25 -3.47 1.50
C LEU A 44 3.84 -2.92 1.71
N ARG A 45 3.68 -1.91 2.58
CA ARG A 45 2.36 -1.37 2.93
C ARG A 45 1.71 -0.49 1.85
N THR A 46 2.43 -0.17 0.77
CA THR A 46 1.93 0.77 -0.25
C THR A 46 1.83 0.11 -1.61
N ASN A 47 0.75 0.38 -2.33
CA ASN A 47 0.54 -0.07 -3.71
C ASN A 47 1.10 0.92 -4.76
N ASN A 48 1.97 1.86 -4.36
CA ASN A 48 2.42 2.97 -5.22
C ASN A 48 2.98 2.53 -6.58
N VAL A 49 3.72 1.42 -6.60
CA VAL A 49 4.29 0.85 -7.83
C VAL A 49 3.16 0.35 -8.75
N GLN A 50 2.22 -0.43 -8.21
CA GLN A 50 1.05 -0.93 -8.94
C GLN A 50 0.16 0.22 -9.43
N GLU A 51 -0.11 1.22 -8.61
CA GLU A 51 -0.94 2.38 -8.97
C GLU A 51 -0.27 3.24 -10.05
N ARG A 52 1.06 3.36 -10.04
CA ARG A 52 1.80 4.04 -11.11
C ARG A 52 1.64 3.30 -12.43
N THR A 53 1.83 1.99 -12.44
CA THR A 53 1.66 1.14 -13.64
C THR A 53 0.21 1.16 -14.13
N ASN A 54 -0.78 1.03 -13.24
CA ASN A 54 -2.19 1.12 -13.58
C ASN A 54 -2.55 2.47 -14.21
N ARG A 55 -2.02 3.57 -13.67
CA ARG A 55 -2.20 4.91 -14.23
C ARG A 55 -1.61 4.99 -15.64
N GLU A 56 -0.45 4.38 -15.88
CA GLU A 56 0.19 4.38 -17.19
C GLU A 56 -0.59 3.57 -18.23
N ILE A 57 -1.08 2.39 -17.84
CA ILE A 57 -1.98 1.58 -18.68
C ILE A 57 -3.23 2.39 -19.05
N LYS A 58 -3.88 3.03 -18.08
CA LYS A 58 -5.06 3.89 -18.31
C LYS A 58 -4.73 5.07 -19.21
N ARG A 59 -3.57 5.73 -19.01
CA ARG A 59 -3.14 6.89 -19.81
C ARG A 59 -2.94 6.53 -21.27
N ARG A 60 -2.23 5.44 -21.57
CA ARG A 60 -1.95 5.03 -22.95
C ARG A 60 -3.14 4.38 -23.64
N SER A 61 -3.96 3.63 -22.91
CA SER A 61 -5.19 3.05 -23.47
C SER A 61 -6.22 4.13 -23.84
N ARG A 62 -6.28 5.22 -23.07
CA ARG A 62 -7.17 6.36 -23.34
C ARG A 62 -6.92 7.00 -24.72
N VAL A 63 -5.70 6.99 -25.24
CA VAL A 63 -5.40 7.58 -26.56
C VAL A 63 -5.98 6.73 -27.70
N VAL A 64 -6.06 5.40 -27.51
CA VAL A 64 -6.54 4.47 -28.55
C VAL A 64 -8.06 4.57 -28.76
N GLN A 65 -8.81 5.00 -27.73
CA GLN A 65 -10.28 5.12 -27.68
C GLN A 65 -11.02 3.78 -27.88
N VAL A 66 -10.85 3.10 -29.03
CA VAL A 66 -11.44 1.80 -29.36
C VAL A 66 -10.38 0.86 -29.90
N PHE A 67 -10.23 -0.30 -29.28
CA PHE A 67 -9.29 -1.32 -29.74
C PHE A 67 -9.92 -2.21 -30.83
N PRO A 68 -9.18 -2.57 -31.88
CA PRO A 68 -9.69 -3.43 -32.95
C PRO A 68 -9.81 -4.91 -32.56
N SER A 69 -9.21 -5.31 -31.43
CA SER A 69 -9.37 -6.64 -30.83
C SER A 69 -8.84 -6.65 -29.39
N THR A 70 -9.24 -7.65 -28.60
CA THR A 70 -8.64 -7.92 -27.27
C THR A 70 -7.13 -8.13 -27.37
N GLY A 71 -6.65 -8.81 -28.41
CA GLY A 71 -5.21 -9.03 -28.62
C GLY A 71 -4.43 -7.73 -28.80
N SER A 72 -5.02 -6.71 -29.42
CA SER A 72 -4.40 -5.38 -29.53
C SER A 72 -4.27 -4.66 -28.20
N LEU A 73 -5.27 -4.79 -27.32
CA LEU A 73 -5.21 -4.26 -25.95
C LEU A 73 -4.12 -4.98 -25.13
N VAL A 74 -4.07 -6.31 -25.21
CA VAL A 74 -3.06 -7.12 -24.51
C VAL A 74 -1.65 -6.75 -24.96
N ARG A 75 -1.42 -6.51 -26.25
CA ARG A 75 -0.11 -6.05 -26.75
C ARG A 75 0.29 -4.69 -26.20
N LEU A 76 -0.63 -3.74 -26.08
CA LEU A 76 -0.33 -2.44 -25.47
C LEU A 76 0.04 -2.59 -23.99
N ALA A 77 -0.78 -3.33 -23.23
CA ALA A 77 -0.51 -3.59 -21.82
C ALA A 77 0.84 -4.32 -21.64
N GLY A 78 1.12 -5.33 -22.46
CA GLY A 78 2.39 -6.05 -22.47
C GLY A 78 3.58 -5.15 -22.75
N ALA A 79 3.50 -4.27 -23.75
CA ALA A 79 4.56 -3.30 -24.04
C ALA A 79 4.85 -2.37 -22.85
N ILE A 80 3.79 -1.87 -22.18
CA ILE A 80 3.94 -1.06 -20.96
C ILE A 80 4.60 -1.85 -19.83
N MET A 81 4.23 -3.12 -19.67
CA MET A 81 4.85 -3.98 -18.64
C MET A 81 6.33 -4.26 -18.93
N CYS A 82 6.72 -4.42 -20.20
CA CYS A 82 8.13 -4.55 -20.57
C CYS A 82 8.93 -3.28 -20.23
N GLU A 83 8.41 -2.11 -20.58
CA GLU A 83 9.06 -0.83 -20.20
C GLU A 83 9.13 -0.67 -18.67
N GLN A 84 8.09 -1.10 -17.97
CA GLN A 84 8.05 -1.00 -16.52
C GLN A 84 9.03 -1.98 -15.84
N ASP A 85 9.21 -3.18 -16.40
CA ASP A 85 10.20 -4.16 -15.95
C ASP A 85 11.62 -3.59 -16.07
N GLU A 86 11.97 -2.97 -17.20
CA GLU A 86 13.27 -2.30 -17.37
C GLU A 86 13.53 -1.25 -16.28
N ILE A 87 12.55 -0.38 -16.01
CA ILE A 87 12.63 0.62 -14.94
C ILE A 87 12.81 -0.03 -13.56
N TRP A 88 12.12 -1.15 -13.32
CA TRP A 88 12.20 -1.87 -12.05
C TRP A 88 13.54 -2.58 -11.87
N GLN A 89 14.14 -3.11 -12.93
CA GLN A 89 15.49 -3.70 -12.88
C GLN A 89 16.55 -2.64 -12.57
N GLU A 90 16.42 -1.43 -13.14
CA GLU A 90 17.34 -0.31 -12.85
C GLU A 90 17.18 0.24 -11.43
N SER A 91 15.94 0.24 -10.94
CA SER A 91 15.61 0.73 -9.61
C SER A 91 15.94 -0.33 -8.56
N ARG A 92 16.90 -0.06 -7.66
CA ARG A 92 17.19 -0.96 -6.51
C ARG A 92 16.07 -0.91 -5.44
N TYR A 93 14.86 -1.35 -5.81
CA TYR A 93 13.67 -1.36 -4.95
C TYR A 93 13.91 -2.19 -3.68
N PHE A 94 14.66 -3.28 -3.77
CA PHE A 94 15.26 -3.94 -2.62
C PHE A 94 16.75 -4.14 -2.89
N SER A 95 17.61 -3.45 -2.14
CA SER A 95 19.04 -3.71 -2.22
C SER A 95 19.35 -5.03 -1.52
N GLU A 96 20.40 -5.72 -1.98
CA GLU A 96 20.93 -6.93 -1.34
C GLU A 96 21.14 -6.74 0.17
N VAL A 97 21.71 -5.60 0.57
CA VAL A 97 21.91 -5.25 1.98
C VAL A 97 20.60 -5.25 2.78
N ARG A 98 19.50 -4.75 2.20
CA ARG A 98 18.19 -4.74 2.85
C ARG A 98 17.56 -6.13 2.86
N MET A 99 17.74 -6.91 1.79
CA MET A 99 17.23 -8.28 1.72
C MET A 99 17.95 -9.20 2.71
N ASN A 100 19.22 -8.95 3.00
CA ASN A 100 19.96 -9.70 4.02
C ASN A 100 19.42 -9.50 5.44
N GLU A 101 18.62 -8.45 5.70
CA GLU A 101 17.96 -8.24 6.99
C GLU A 101 16.93 -9.35 7.32
N PHE A 102 16.44 -10.11 6.33
CA PHE A 102 15.55 -11.26 6.57
C PHE A 102 16.24 -12.44 7.23
N TYR A 103 17.54 -12.60 6.99
CA TYR A 103 18.33 -13.73 7.49
C TYR A 103 19.07 -13.39 8.79
N ASP A 104 18.98 -12.13 9.22
CA ASP A 104 19.57 -11.65 10.47
C ASP A 104 18.55 -11.82 11.61
N ASP A 105 18.60 -12.98 12.26
CA ASP A 105 17.62 -13.45 13.25
C ASP A 105 17.42 -12.49 14.46
N GLY A 106 18.39 -11.60 14.69
CA GLY A 106 18.33 -10.55 15.70
C GLY A 106 17.47 -9.33 15.33
N ARG A 107 17.02 -9.22 14.07
CA ARG A 107 16.18 -8.12 13.55
C ARG A 107 14.77 -8.54 13.15
N THR A 108 14.49 -9.84 13.10
CA THR A 108 13.19 -10.42 12.72
C THR A 108 12.08 -10.13 13.74
N ARG A 109 12.44 -9.71 14.96
CA ARG A 109 11.46 -9.33 15.98
C ARG A 109 11.23 -7.83 15.98
N GLY A 110 10.16 -7.41 15.30
CA GLY A 110 9.61 -6.08 15.44
C GLY A 110 9.16 -5.81 16.88
N ILE A 111 9.54 -4.63 17.38
CA ILE A 111 9.13 -4.02 18.67
C ILE A 111 9.37 -4.89 19.92
N ASP A 112 10.59 -5.37 20.13
CA ASP A 112 11.00 -5.81 21.48
C ASP A 112 11.25 -4.57 22.36
N GLY A 113 10.22 -4.14 23.10
CA GLY A 113 10.27 -3.04 24.06
C GLY A 113 8.90 -2.71 24.69
N PRO A 114 8.83 -1.98 25.82
CA PRO A 114 7.56 -1.56 26.42
C PRO A 114 6.77 -0.69 25.43
N VAL A 115 5.57 -1.12 25.08
CA VAL A 115 4.69 -0.40 24.15
C VAL A 115 3.74 0.51 24.93
N ASP A 116 3.85 1.82 24.71
CA ASP A 116 2.88 2.80 25.21
C ASP A 116 1.68 2.88 24.24
N TRP A 117 0.64 2.11 24.56
CA TRP A 117 -0.57 2.01 23.74
C TRP A 117 -1.35 3.32 23.65
N ALA A 118 -1.41 4.09 24.74
CA ALA A 118 -2.17 5.35 24.77
C ALA A 118 -1.57 6.39 23.82
N ARG A 119 -0.24 6.49 23.77
CA ARG A 119 0.44 7.37 22.82
C ARG A 119 0.21 6.93 21.37
N LEU A 120 0.32 5.64 21.10
CA LEU A 120 0.13 5.09 19.74
C LEU A 120 -1.30 5.27 19.24
N GLU A 121 -2.30 5.12 20.09
CA GLU A 121 -3.70 5.39 19.74
C GLU A 121 -3.93 6.87 19.40
N ALA A 122 -3.31 7.80 20.14
CA ALA A 122 -3.40 9.22 19.85
C ALA A 122 -2.73 9.59 18.52
N GLU A 123 -1.52 9.07 18.26
CA GLU A 123 -0.81 9.25 16.99
C GLU A 123 -1.61 8.67 15.81
N ALA A 124 -2.24 7.51 16.00
CA ALA A 124 -3.08 6.87 15.00
C ALA A 124 -4.29 7.69 14.62
N ARG A 125 -5.01 8.19 15.62
CA ARG A 125 -6.16 9.05 15.43
C ARG A 125 -5.79 10.26 14.59
N GLY A 126 -4.68 10.92 14.92
CA GLY A 126 -4.18 12.07 14.14
C GLY A 126 -3.81 11.73 12.70
N MET A 127 -3.18 10.58 12.45
CA MET A 127 -2.88 10.12 11.08
C MET A 127 -4.15 9.84 10.27
N LEU A 128 -5.17 9.25 10.90
CA LEU A 128 -6.45 8.93 10.26
C LEU A 128 -7.25 10.19 9.94
N GLU A 129 -7.35 11.12 10.88
CA GLU A 129 -7.99 12.43 10.68
C GLU A 129 -7.33 13.19 9.52
N SER A 130 -6.00 13.27 9.50
CA SER A 130 -5.27 13.91 8.40
C SER A 130 -5.48 13.20 7.05
N GLY A 131 -5.59 11.86 7.06
CA GLY A 131 -5.90 11.06 5.88
C GLY A 131 -7.29 11.31 5.32
N LEU A 132 -8.30 11.39 6.19
CA LEU A 132 -9.69 11.73 5.83
C LEU A 132 -9.76 13.14 5.22
N GLU A 133 -9.13 14.13 5.85
CA GLU A 133 -9.07 15.49 5.30
C GLU A 133 -8.36 15.58 3.94
N LEU A 134 -7.39 14.71 3.68
CA LEU A 134 -6.72 14.64 2.38
C LEU A 134 -7.64 14.02 1.32
N ALA A 135 -8.38 12.97 1.67
CA ALA A 135 -9.35 12.33 0.78
C ALA A 135 -10.45 13.33 0.37
N ASP A 136 -11.01 14.06 1.33
CA ASP A 136 -12.01 15.10 1.08
C ASP A 136 -11.48 16.19 0.14
N ARG A 137 -10.21 16.61 0.31
CA ARG A 137 -9.55 17.59 -0.56
C ARG A 137 -9.31 17.07 -1.97
N VAL A 138 -9.03 15.77 -2.14
CA VAL A 138 -8.83 15.15 -3.45
C VAL A 138 -10.16 14.95 -4.18
N GLU A 139 -11.25 14.64 -3.48
CA GLU A 139 -12.58 14.54 -4.10
C GLU A 139 -13.17 15.89 -4.52
N ALA A 140 -12.74 16.99 -3.88
CA ALA A 140 -13.18 18.34 -4.21
C ALA A 140 -12.42 19.01 -5.37
N ALA A 141 -11.39 18.35 -5.94
CA ALA A 141 -10.49 18.88 -6.96
C ALA A 141 -10.65 18.19 -8.32
#